data_AF-A0A924FT91-F1
#
_entry.id   AF-A0A924FT91-F1
#
_cell.length_a   1.000
_cell.length_b   1.000
_cell.length_c   1.000
_cell.angle_alpha   90.00
_cell.angle_beta   90.00
_cell.angle_gamma   90.00
#
_symmetry.space_group_name_H-M   'P 1'
#
loop_
_entity.id
_entity.type
_entity.pdbx_description
1 polymer ?
#
loop_
_entity_poly.entity_id
_entity_poly.type
_entity_poly.pdbx_seq_one_letter_code
_entity_poly.pdbx_strand_id
1 'polypeptide(L)' 'LVFTGRIGVHSREIRERICARLGWFGIEMDRAANDAGADVISASNSKIEVRIIPTSEETTIARDCVALLASQQQAV' A
#
# COMPACT_ATOMS: atom_id res chain seq x y z
N LEU A 1 2.15 -3.65 6.94
CA LEU A 1 2.50 -2.28 6.49
C LEU A 1 2.20 -2.17 5.00
N VAL A 2 1.56 -1.09 4.55
CA VAL A 2 1.26 -0.89 3.12
C VAL A 2 1.94 0.39 2.64
N PHE A 3 2.70 0.28 1.55
CA PHE A 3 3.20 1.42 0.80
C PHE A 3 2.27 1.72 -0.37
N THR A 4 1.84 2.98 -0.46
CA THR A 4 1.00 3.48 -1.55
C THR A 4 1.39 4.92 -1.91
N GLY A 5 0.67 5.51 -2.86
CA GLY A 5 1.00 6.81 -3.43
C GLY A 5 2.29 6.79 -4.23
N ARG A 6 2.63 7.93 -4.86
CA ARG A 6 3.75 8.01 -5.81
C ARG A 6 5.08 7.57 -5.19
N ILE A 7 5.43 8.11 -4.02
CA ILE A 7 6.70 7.78 -3.35
C ILE A 7 6.70 6.35 -2.84
N GLY A 8 5.64 5.90 -2.18
CA GLY A 8 5.56 4.55 -1.63
C GLY A 8 5.68 3.48 -2.72
N VAL A 9 5.11 3.70 -3.90
CA VAL A 9 5.16 2.75 -5.01
C VAL A 9 6.51 2.78 -5.74
N HIS A 10 7.10 3.96 -5.96
CA HIS A 10 8.27 4.07 -6.85
C HIS A 10 9.63 4.20 -6.14
N SER A 11 9.67 4.57 -4.86
CA SER A 11 10.93 4.80 -4.15
C SER A 11 11.31 3.60 -3.28
N ARG A 12 12.03 2.66 -3.88
CA ARG A 12 12.57 1.47 -3.18
C ARG A 12 13.45 1.83 -1.97
N GLU A 13 14.24 2.90 -2.07
CA GLU A 13 15.13 3.36 -1.00
C GLU A 13 14.34 3.88 0.21
N ILE A 14 13.24 4.61 -0.03
CA ILE A 14 12.39 5.09 1.06
C ILE A 14 11.71 3.92 1.76
N ARG A 15 11.22 2.92 1.02
CA ARG A 15 10.68 1.69 1.61
C ARG A 15 11.71 0.98 2.48
N GLU A 16 12.93 0.81 1.96
CA GLU A 16 14.07 0.23 2.70
C GLU A 16 14.33 0.92 4.03
N ARG A 17 14.45 2.25 4.00
CA ARG A 17 14.75 3.06 5.19
C ARG A 17 13.64 2.97 6.24
N ILE A 18 12.37 2.96 5.80
CA ILE A 18 11.21 2.83 6.69
C ILE A 18 11.17 1.43 7.30
N CYS A 19 11.29 0.37 6.49
CA CYS A 19 11.30 -1.01 6.97
C CYS A 19 12.44 -1.26 7.96
N ALA A 20 13.65 -0.78 7.67
CA ALA A 20 14.79 -0.88 8.59
C ALA A 20 14.51 -0.20 9.94
N ARG A 21 13.90 1.00 9.92
CA ARG A 21 13.55 1.72 11.15
C ARG A 21 12.42 1.07 11.94
N LEU A 22 11.58 0.27 11.28
CA LEU A 22 10.50 -0.49 11.91
C LEU A 22 10.89 -1.95 12.19
N GLY A 23 12.16 -2.35 12.00
CA GLY A 23 12.60 -3.72 12.22
C GLY A 23 12.32 -4.25 13.64
N TRP A 24 12.30 -3.36 14.63
CA TRP A 24 11.96 -3.70 16.02
C TRP A 24 10.49 -4.14 16.22
N PHE A 25 9.58 -3.82 15.30
CA PHE A 25 8.22 -4.36 15.27
C PHE A 25 8.17 -5.79 14.67
N GLY A 26 9.30 -6.34 14.23
CA GLY A 26 9.37 -7.65 13.56
C GLY A 26 9.14 -7.57 12.04
N ILE A 27 9.37 -6.40 11.44
CA ILE A 27 9.41 -6.27 9.97
C ILE A 27 10.77 -6.75 9.48
N GLU A 28 10.74 -7.75 8.60
CA GLU A 28 11.88 -8.19 7.81
C GLU A 28 11.53 -8.05 6.33
N MET A 29 12.40 -7.40 5.56
CA MET A 29 12.13 -7.04 4.17
C MET A 29 12.99 -7.87 3.22
N ASP A 30 12.38 -8.40 2.17
CA ASP A 30 13.06 -9.01 1.05
C ASP A 30 13.53 -7.90 0.09
N ARG A 31 14.84 -7.71 -0.01
CA ARG A 31 15.44 -6.67 -0.85
C ARG A 31 15.20 -6.92 -2.34
N ALA A 32 15.24 -8.17 -2.79
CA ALA A 32 15.02 -8.50 -4.19
C ALA A 32 13.56 -8.24 -4.60
N ALA A 33 12.61 -8.61 -3.73
CA ALA A 33 11.20 -8.29 -3.92
C ALA A 33 10.96 -6.76 -3.91
N ASN A 34 11.64 -6.05 -3.00
CA ASN A 34 11.57 -4.58 -2.93
C ASN A 34 12.12 -3.91 -4.20
N ASP A 35 13.25 -4.38 -4.72
CA ASP A 35 13.89 -3.88 -5.94
C ASP A 35 13.01 -4.13 -7.17
N ALA A 36 12.38 -5.31 -7.24
CA ALA A 36 11.45 -5.66 -8.30
C ALA A 36 10.10 -4.90 -8.23
N GLY A 37 9.81 -4.23 -7.11
CA GLY A 37 8.53 -3.58 -6.88
C GLY A 37 7.36 -4.58 -6.80
N ALA A 38 7.60 -5.76 -6.24
CA ALA A 38 6.59 -6.80 -6.10
C ALA A 38 5.45 -6.38 -5.15
N ASP A 39 4.28 -7.02 -5.28
CA ASP A 39 3.11 -6.75 -4.44
C ASP A 39 3.36 -7.00 -2.95
N VAL A 40 4.19 -7.99 -2.62
CA VAL A 40 4.63 -8.32 -1.25
C VAL A 40 6.15 -8.24 -1.22
N ILE A 41 6.67 -7.47 -0.27
CA ILE A 41 8.11 -7.20 -0.11
C ILE A 41 8.65 -7.55 1.28
N SER A 42 7.83 -8.13 2.15
CA SER A 42 8.31 -8.75 3.39
C SER A 42 8.97 -10.09 3.10
N ALA A 43 10.05 -10.40 3.82
CA ALA A 43 10.65 -11.72 3.82
C ALA A 43 9.69 -12.76 4.42
N SER A 44 9.88 -14.03 4.08
CA SER A 44 9.01 -15.14 4.53
C SER A 44 8.98 -15.36 6.04
N ASN A 45 10.03 -14.91 6.75
CA ASN A 45 10.15 -14.97 8.20
C ASN A 45 9.74 -13.67 8.90
N SER A 46 9.31 -12.64 8.15
CA SER A 46 8.79 -11.40 8.73
C SER A 46 7.52 -11.67 9.54
N LYS A 47 7.41 -11.08 10.73
CA LYS A 47 6.18 -11.17 11.54
C LYS A 47 5.06 -10.29 11.00
N ILE A 48 5.42 -9.25 10.24
CA ILE A 48 4.49 -8.30 9.66
C ILE A 48 4.65 -8.33 8.14
N GLU A 49 3.54 -8.57 7.44
CA GLU A 49 3.51 -8.48 5.98
C GLU A 49 3.69 -7.03 5.52
N VAL A 50 4.52 -6.83 4.50
CA VAL A 50 4.76 -5.52 3.89
C VAL A 50 4.35 -5.59 2.42
N ARG A 51 3.44 -4.72 2.00
CA ARG A 51 2.90 -4.70 0.63
C ARG A 51 3.13 -3.37 -0.09
N ILE A 52 3.21 -3.44 -1.42
CA ILE A 52 3.08 -2.28 -2.31
C ILE A 52 1.70 -2.37 -2.96
N ILE A 53 0.88 -1.33 -2.78
CA ILE A 53 -0.46 -1.28 -3.39
C ILE A 53 -0.61 0.09 -4.06
N PRO A 54 -0.65 0.16 -5.40
CA PRO A 54 -1.00 1.39 -6.10
C PRO A 54 -2.37 1.90 -5.64
N THR A 55 -2.46 3.19 -5.35
CA THR A 55 -3.76 3.84 -5.11
C THR A 55 -4.33 4.33 -6.44
N SER A 56 -5.66 4.31 -6.56
CA SER A 56 -6.36 5.07 -7.60
C SER A 56 -7.38 5.95 -6.90
N GLU A 57 -7.04 7.23 -6.80
CA GLU A 57 -7.88 8.25 -6.18
C GLU A 57 -9.15 8.46 -7.00
N GLU A 58 -9.04 8.38 -8.33
CA GLU A 58 -10.14 8.55 -9.27
C GLU A 58 -11.19 7.45 -9.11
N THR A 59 -10.75 6.21 -8.89
CA THR A 59 -11.66 5.07 -8.66
C THR A 59 -12.42 5.24 -7.35
N THR A 60 -11.75 5.69 -6.29
CA THR A 60 -12.39 5.97 -5.01
C THR A 60 -13.43 7.07 -5.14
N ILE A 61 -13.05 8.20 -5.76
CA ILE A 61 -13.98 9.33 -6.01
C ILE A 61 -15.19 8.87 -6.82
N ALA A 62 -14.99 8.10 -7.90
CA ALA A 62 -16.09 7.61 -8.72
C ALA A 62 -17.06 6.71 -7.94
N ARG A 63 -16.54 5.80 -7.10
CA ARG A 63 -17.36 4.95 -6.23
C ARG A 63 -18.16 5.77 -5.23
N ASP A 64 -17.53 6.76 -4.60
CA ASP A 64 -18.19 7.64 -3.63
C ASP A 64 -19.29 8.48 -4.29
N CYS A 65 -19.04 9.03 -5.48
CA CYS A 65 -20.05 9.74 -6.27
C CYS A 65 -21.25 8.84 -6.61
N VAL A 66 -21.00 7.60 -7.07
CA VAL A 66 -22.08 6.64 -7.38
C VAL A 66 -22.89 6.30 -6.13
N ALA A 67 -22.23 6.03 -5.01
CA ALA A 67 -22.90 5.73 -3.75
C ALA A 67 -23.76 6.91 -3.26
N LEU A 68 -23.26 8.14 -3.38
CA LEU A 68 -24.00 9.35 -3.02
C LEU A 68 -25.25 9.51 -3.87
N LEU A 69 -25.14 9.38 -5.20
CA LEU A 69 -26.29 9.49 -6.11
C LEU A 69 -27.34 8.40 -5.84
N ALA A 70 -26.90 7.15 -5.61
CA ALA A 70 -27.80 6.05 -5.27
C ALA A 70 -28.55 6.30 -3.96
N SER A 71 -27.90 6.89 -2.95
CA SER A 71 -28.53 7.22 -1.67
C SER A 71 -29.59 8.33 -1.78
N GLN A 72 -29.40 9.30 -2.69
CA GLN A 72 -30.39 10.36 -2.91
C GLN A 72 -31.63 9.86 -3.66
N GLN A 73 -31.46 8.88 -4.54
CA GLN A 73 -32.57 8.29 -5.32
C GLN A 73 -33.50 7.39 -4.49
N GLN A 74 -33.06 6.96 -3.31
CA GLN A 74 -33.87 6.18 -2.37
C GLN A 74 -34.64 7.06 -1.37
N ALA A 75 -34.31 8.35 -1.29
CA ALA A 75 -34.95 9.32 -0.41
C ALA A 75 -36.11 10.10 -1.07
N VAL A 76 -36.45 9.74 -2.32
CA VAL A 76 -37.56 10.28 -3.13
C VAL A 76 -38.53 9.15 -3.44
#